data_AF-A0A1C4ZYT7-F1
#
_entry.id   AF-A0A1C4ZYT7-F1
#
_cell.length_a   1.000
_cell.length_b   1.000
_cell.length_c   1.000
_cell.angle_alpha   90.00
_cell.angle_beta   90.00
_cell.angle_gamma   90.00
#
_symmetry.space_group_name_H-M   'P 1'
#
loop_
_entity.id
_entity.type
_entity.pdbx_description
1 polymer ?
#
loop_
_entity_poly.entity_id
_entity_poly.type
_entity_poly.pdbx_seq_one_letter_code
_entity_poly.pdbx_strand_id
1 'polypeptide(L)'
;MTHVLLVARAVVHVGGQDTVHRLADEVAAALGVPVAACFLDGAAPSLHAALDAAVAAGVDEVLLVPTHLPPDRYLETWIRRAHAHWAAGRDDPPRVSVSAPLADQPALVGAITEAVTGPRQPLGGTPGPFRSPAWSHITPHRHHVLVCRGPRCTAYGANEVAERLTRGLAAHGLGDQDALVTATGCLFPCNLGPLVVVHPDDVWYERVDPDLAGRIAEEHLGRGRPVDDRRPRSRP
;
A
#
# COMPACT_ATOMS: atom_id res chain seq x y z
N MET A 1 15.17 -22.79 -9.18
CA MET A 1 15.26 -21.61 -10.09
C MET A 1 14.87 -20.37 -9.28
N THR A 2 15.69 -19.32 -9.27
CA THR A 2 15.49 -18.16 -8.39
C THR A 2 14.46 -17.19 -8.97
N HIS A 3 13.42 -16.88 -8.22
CA HIS A 3 12.42 -15.86 -8.56
C HIS A 3 12.79 -14.55 -7.86
N VAL A 4 12.73 -13.41 -8.55
CA VAL A 4 13.06 -12.10 -7.96
C VAL A 4 11.80 -11.30 -7.68
N LEU A 5 11.68 -10.74 -6.48
CA LEU A 5 10.60 -9.82 -6.13
C LEU A 5 11.17 -8.43 -5.87
N LEU A 6 10.79 -7.45 -6.70
CA LEU A 6 11.06 -6.04 -6.46
C LEU A 6 10.10 -5.54 -5.38
N VAL A 7 10.63 -5.19 -4.20
CA VAL A 7 9.83 -4.78 -3.05
C VAL A 7 9.82 -3.26 -2.94
N ALA A 8 8.67 -2.66 -3.26
CA ALA A 8 8.45 -1.22 -3.25
C ALA A 8 7.45 -0.79 -2.16
N ARG A 9 7.28 0.53 -2.03
CA ARG A 9 6.12 1.14 -1.35
C ARG A 9 5.17 1.71 -2.38
N ALA A 10 3.90 1.78 -2.05
CA ALA A 10 2.98 2.50 -2.89
C ALA A 10 3.29 3.99 -2.91
N VAL A 11 3.33 4.55 -4.12
CA VAL A 11 3.13 5.98 -4.34
C VAL A 11 1.64 6.35 -4.36
N VAL A 12 1.31 7.53 -3.85
CA VAL A 12 -0.08 8.00 -3.66
C VAL A 12 -0.76 8.49 -4.95
N HIS A 13 -0.04 8.60 -6.06
CA HIS A 13 -0.58 9.09 -7.33
C HIS A 13 -0.85 7.95 -8.32
N VAL A 14 -1.94 8.08 -9.08
CA VAL A 14 -2.39 7.11 -10.10
C VAL A 14 -1.28 6.84 -11.12
N GLY A 15 -1.08 5.56 -11.47
CA GLY A 15 -0.06 5.11 -12.43
C GLY A 15 1.37 5.09 -11.89
N GLY A 16 1.61 5.59 -10.67
CA GLY A 16 2.95 5.60 -10.11
C GLY A 16 3.49 4.20 -9.76
N GLN A 17 2.61 3.20 -9.63
CA GLN A 17 3.01 1.79 -9.47
C GLN A 17 3.47 1.16 -10.79
N ASP A 18 2.97 1.65 -11.94
CA ASP A 18 3.26 1.09 -13.27
C ASP A 18 4.76 1.16 -13.57
N THR A 19 5.45 2.16 -13.03
CA THR A 19 6.91 2.28 -13.14
C THR A 19 7.62 1.10 -12.48
N VAL A 20 7.16 0.62 -11.33
CA VAL A 20 7.78 -0.52 -10.63
C VAL A 20 7.49 -1.83 -11.38
N HIS A 21 6.28 -1.97 -11.92
CA HIS A 21 5.93 -3.12 -12.77
C HIS A 21 6.77 -3.15 -14.05
N ARG A 22 6.90 -2.03 -14.75
CA ARG A 22 7.76 -1.92 -15.94
C ARG A 22 9.22 -2.24 -15.63
N LEU A 23 9.73 -1.75 -14.50
CA LEU A 23 11.07 -2.06 -14.05
C LEU A 23 11.24 -3.57 -13.80
N ALA A 24 10.24 -4.24 -13.21
CA ALA A 24 10.28 -5.69 -13.04
C ALA A 24 10.36 -6.41 -14.40
N ASP A 25 9.55 -6.00 -15.39
CA ASP A 25 9.56 -6.58 -16.73
C ASP A 25 10.92 -6.39 -17.43
N GLU A 26 11.51 -5.19 -17.35
CA GLU A 26 12.82 -4.88 -17.92
C GLU A 26 13.94 -5.70 -17.28
N VAL A 27 13.93 -5.85 -15.95
CA VAL A 27 14.91 -6.66 -15.22
C VAL A 27 14.72 -8.14 -15.53
N ALA A 28 13.47 -8.63 -15.66
CA ALA A 28 13.20 -10.00 -16.09
C ALA A 28 13.79 -10.30 -17.47
N ALA A 29 13.58 -9.39 -18.43
CA ALA A 29 14.14 -9.51 -19.77
C ALA A 29 15.67 -9.50 -19.77
N ALA A 30 16.29 -8.63 -18.96
CA ALA A 30 17.74 -8.51 -18.87
C ALA A 30 18.41 -9.73 -18.22
N LEU A 31 17.78 -10.33 -17.21
CA LEU A 31 18.35 -11.46 -16.46
C LEU A 31 17.94 -12.83 -17.01
N GLY A 32 16.86 -12.91 -17.79
CA GLY A 32 16.30 -14.18 -18.25
C GLY A 32 15.69 -15.03 -17.12
N VAL A 33 15.31 -14.40 -16.01
CA VAL A 33 14.65 -15.05 -14.86
C VAL A 33 13.34 -14.34 -14.52
N PRO A 34 12.37 -15.01 -13.88
CA PRO A 34 11.14 -14.37 -13.44
C PRO A 34 11.41 -13.25 -12.42
N VAL A 35 10.86 -12.07 -12.69
CA VAL A 35 10.90 -10.91 -11.80
C VAL A 35 9.49 -10.35 -11.70
N ALA A 36 9.02 -10.05 -10.48
CA ALA A 36 7.73 -9.43 -10.26
C ALA A 36 7.83 -8.25 -9.28
N ALA A 37 6.96 -7.26 -9.42
CA ALA A 37 6.83 -6.17 -8.46
C ALA A 37 5.83 -6.53 -7.35
N CYS A 38 6.14 -6.11 -6.12
CA CYS A 38 5.24 -6.24 -4.98
C CYS A 38 5.43 -5.06 -4.00
N PHE A 39 4.45 -4.88 -3.12
CA PHE A 39 4.38 -3.70 -2.26
C PHE A 39 4.25 -4.07 -0.78
N LEU A 40 4.99 -3.35 0.07
CA LEU A 40 4.86 -3.46 1.52
C LEU A 40 3.59 -2.79 2.05
N ASP A 41 3.17 -1.72 1.39
CA ASP A 41 1.98 -0.95 1.76
C ASP A 41 1.31 -0.32 0.55
N GLY A 42 0.01 -0.05 0.68
CA GLY A 42 -0.73 0.89 -0.17
C GLY A 42 -1.03 0.46 -1.61
N ALA A 43 -0.42 -0.62 -2.12
CA ALA A 43 -0.60 -1.11 -3.49
C ALA A 43 -0.58 -2.65 -3.55
N ALA A 44 -0.97 -3.18 -4.70
CA ALA A 44 -1.07 -4.61 -4.97
C ALA A 44 -0.11 -5.03 -6.11
N PRO A 45 0.41 -6.27 -6.11
CA PRO A 45 0.23 -7.28 -5.07
C PRO A 45 1.01 -6.94 -3.79
N SER A 46 0.49 -7.37 -2.63
CA SER A 46 1.25 -7.28 -1.39
C SER A 46 2.47 -8.22 -1.44
N LEU A 47 3.48 -7.99 -0.59
CA LEU A 47 4.60 -8.92 -0.46
C LEU A 47 4.13 -10.36 -0.16
N HIS A 48 3.10 -10.55 0.67
CA HIS A 48 2.55 -11.87 0.96
C HIS A 48 1.89 -12.51 -0.26
N ALA A 49 1.07 -11.77 -1.00
CA ALA A 49 0.44 -12.28 -2.22
C ALA A 49 1.49 -12.66 -3.28
N ALA A 50 2.58 -11.90 -3.40
CA ALA A 50 3.66 -12.22 -4.32
C ALA A 50 4.45 -13.47 -3.88
N LEU A 51 4.68 -13.65 -2.57
CA LEU A 51 5.28 -14.86 -2.03
C LEU A 51 4.36 -16.09 -2.19
N ASP A 52 3.05 -15.91 -2.02
CA ASP A 52 2.06 -16.97 -2.27
C ASP A 52 2.06 -17.42 -3.73
N ALA A 53 2.14 -16.46 -4.66
CA ALA A 53 2.26 -16.74 -6.09
C ALA A 53 3.57 -17.49 -6.42
N ALA A 54 4.68 -17.14 -5.75
CA ALA A 54 5.95 -17.84 -5.90
C ALA A 54 5.85 -19.31 -5.43
N VAL A 55 5.18 -19.57 -4.30
CA VAL A 55 4.91 -20.94 -3.82
C VAL A 55 4.05 -21.71 -4.83
N ALA A 56 2.99 -21.09 -5.35
CA ALA A 56 2.11 -21.72 -6.34
C ALA A 56 2.85 -22.08 -7.65
N ALA A 57 3.90 -21.32 -7.99
CA ALA A 57 4.78 -21.59 -9.13
C ALA A 57 5.85 -22.66 -8.85
N GLY A 58 5.94 -23.19 -7.62
CA GLY A 58 6.88 -24.26 -7.25
C GLY A 58 8.34 -23.81 -7.28
N VAL A 59 8.63 -22.54 -6.97
CA VAL A 59 10.01 -22.04 -6.93
C VAL A 59 10.70 -22.44 -5.63
N ASP A 60 11.99 -22.80 -5.71
CA ASP A 60 12.78 -23.20 -4.53
C ASP A 60 13.39 -22.00 -3.79
N GLU A 61 13.60 -20.89 -4.51
CA GLU A 61 14.33 -19.73 -4.00
C GLU A 61 13.70 -18.41 -4.49
N VAL A 62 13.60 -17.45 -3.58
CA VAL A 62 13.11 -16.10 -3.84
C VAL A 62 14.15 -15.08 -3.36
N LEU A 63 14.52 -14.13 -4.22
CA LEU A 63 15.34 -12.98 -3.86
C LEU A 63 14.47 -11.73 -3.78
N LEU A 64 14.39 -11.14 -2.58
CA LEU A 64 13.75 -9.84 -2.38
C LEU A 64 14.74 -8.72 -2.68
N VAL A 65 14.36 -7.78 -3.55
CA VAL A 65 15.17 -6.61 -3.91
C VAL A 65 14.42 -5.35 -3.49
N PRO A 66 14.79 -4.70 -2.36
CA PRO A 66 14.19 -3.44 -1.95
C PRO A 66 14.56 -2.33 -2.93
N THR A 67 13.58 -1.63 -3.50
CA THR A 67 13.82 -0.65 -4.58
C THR A 67 13.93 0.81 -4.13
N HIS A 68 13.89 1.05 -2.82
CA HIS A 68 13.82 2.40 -2.26
C HIS A 68 15.21 3.06 -2.18
N LEU A 69 15.24 4.36 -2.50
CA LEU A 69 16.43 5.21 -2.43
C LEU A 69 16.04 6.56 -1.80
N PRO A 70 16.72 7.02 -0.72
CA PRO A 70 17.77 6.33 0.03
C PRO A 70 17.25 5.09 0.80
N PRO A 71 18.14 4.23 1.35
CA PRO A 71 17.73 3.11 2.17
C PRO A 71 16.88 3.58 3.35
N ASP A 72 15.80 2.86 3.61
CA ASP A 72 14.80 3.14 4.63
C ASP A 72 14.83 1.99 5.63
N ARG A 73 15.42 2.26 6.79
CA ARG A 73 15.52 1.31 7.90
C ARG A 73 14.16 0.77 8.34
N TYR A 74 13.09 1.56 8.18
CA TYR A 74 11.74 1.11 8.44
C TYR A 74 11.36 -0.02 7.46
N LEU A 75 11.62 0.16 6.16
CA LEU A 75 11.30 -0.85 5.15
C LEU A 75 12.14 -2.11 5.32
N GLU A 76 13.44 -1.99 5.54
CA GLU A 76 14.29 -3.15 5.78
C GLU A 76 13.79 -3.99 6.97
N THR A 77 13.41 -3.34 8.07
CA THR A 77 12.81 -3.99 9.24
C THR A 77 11.50 -4.67 8.88
N TRP A 78 10.64 -4.00 8.11
CA TRP A 78 9.31 -4.51 7.76
C TRP A 78 9.33 -5.63 6.73
N ILE A 79 10.25 -5.62 5.76
CA ILE A 79 10.43 -6.75 4.84
C ILE A 79 10.72 -8.02 5.63
N ARG A 80 11.67 -7.95 6.57
CA ARG A 80 12.06 -9.10 7.40
C ARG A 80 10.91 -9.58 8.28
N ARG A 81 10.16 -8.67 8.90
CA ARG A 81 8.99 -9.00 9.74
C ARG A 81 7.83 -9.57 8.94
N ALA A 82 7.53 -8.99 7.78
CA ALA A 82 6.47 -9.46 6.89
C ALA A 82 6.81 -10.87 6.38
N HIS A 83 8.03 -11.10 5.92
CA HIS A 83 8.50 -12.44 5.55
C HIS A 83 8.41 -13.43 6.72
N ALA A 84 8.94 -13.07 7.90
CA ALA A 84 8.91 -13.96 9.06
C ALA A 84 7.49 -14.35 9.48
N HIS A 85 6.54 -13.41 9.43
CA HIS A 85 5.14 -13.68 9.70
C HIS A 85 4.53 -14.62 8.65
N TRP A 86 4.81 -14.39 7.37
CA TRP A 86 4.34 -15.23 6.27
C TRP A 86 4.89 -16.66 6.33
N ALA A 87 6.17 -16.81 6.65
CA ALA A 87 6.83 -18.10 6.73
C ALA A 87 6.36 -18.94 7.93
N ALA A 88 5.94 -18.32 9.03
CA ALA A 88 5.57 -19.02 10.27
C ALA A 88 4.35 -19.98 10.13
N GLY A 89 3.53 -19.81 9.09
CA GLY A 89 2.35 -20.64 8.83
C GLY A 89 2.54 -21.70 7.73
N ARG A 90 3.78 -22.02 7.34
CA ARG A 90 4.07 -22.85 6.16
C ARG A 90 5.04 -23.98 6.51
N ASP A 91 4.73 -25.19 6.05
CA ASP A 91 5.51 -26.39 6.35
C ASP A 91 6.83 -26.46 5.57
N ASP A 92 6.85 -25.99 4.31
CA ASP A 92 8.04 -26.00 3.45
C ASP A 92 8.05 -24.76 2.52
N PRO A 93 8.28 -23.55 3.05
CA PRO A 93 8.38 -22.35 2.23
C PRO A 93 9.70 -22.30 1.44
N PRO A 94 9.75 -21.67 0.26
CA PRO A 94 10.99 -21.43 -0.47
C PRO A 94 12.02 -20.68 0.37
N ARG A 95 13.30 -20.84 0.02
CA ARG A 95 14.38 -20.05 0.63
C ARG A 95 14.25 -18.60 0.18
N VAL A 96 14.03 -17.69 1.14
CA VAL A 96 13.92 -16.26 0.85
C VAL A 96 15.16 -15.52 1.35
N SER A 97 15.81 -14.79 0.44
CA SER A 97 16.94 -13.90 0.73
C SER A 97 16.58 -12.45 0.39
N VAL A 98 17.40 -11.49 0.85
CA VAL A 98 17.24 -10.07 0.52
C VAL A 98 18.57 -9.51 0.02
N SER A 99 18.55 -8.71 -1.04
CA SER A 99 19.74 -8.09 -1.59
C SER A 99 20.30 -7.00 -0.66
N ALA A 100 21.54 -6.57 -0.93
CA ALA A 100 22.01 -5.29 -0.43
C ALA A 100 21.15 -4.13 -0.99
N PRO A 101 21.04 -2.99 -0.30
CA PRO A 101 20.32 -1.81 -0.80
C PRO A 101 20.83 -1.36 -2.17
N LEU A 102 19.93 -0.84 -3.02
CA LEU A 102 20.33 -0.27 -4.32
C LEU A 102 21.28 0.93 -4.16
N ALA A 103 21.18 1.65 -3.05
CA ALA A 103 22.05 2.76 -2.70
C ALA A 103 23.54 2.38 -2.59
N ASP A 104 23.81 1.12 -2.24
CA ASP A 104 25.16 0.61 -2.03
C ASP A 104 25.76 0.05 -3.33
N GLN A 105 24.99 0.02 -4.43
CA GLN A 105 25.43 -0.52 -5.70
C GLN A 105 26.27 0.51 -6.47
N PRO A 106 27.49 0.16 -6.92
CA PRO A 106 28.31 1.07 -7.76
C PRO A 106 27.58 1.51 -9.04
N ALA A 107 26.67 0.67 -9.55
CA ALA A 107 25.83 0.98 -10.70
C ALA A 107 24.95 2.23 -10.49
N LEU A 108 24.58 2.56 -9.25
CA LEU A 108 23.81 3.78 -8.96
C LEU A 108 24.61 5.04 -9.27
N VAL A 109 25.92 5.03 -9.01
CA VAL A 109 26.82 6.13 -9.41
C VAL A 109 26.80 6.28 -10.93
N GLY A 110 26.84 5.15 -11.67
CA GLY A 110 26.71 5.12 -13.12
C GLY A 110 25.39 5.74 -13.61
N ALA A 111 24.27 5.30 -13.04
CA ALA A 111 22.94 5.82 -13.39
C ALA A 111 22.80 7.33 -13.10
N ILE A 112 23.30 7.80 -11.96
CA ILE A 112 23.32 9.24 -11.63
C ILE A 112 24.21 10.01 -12.61
N THR A 113 25.38 9.47 -12.97
CA THR A 113 26.29 10.10 -13.94
C THR A 113 25.67 10.20 -15.32
N GLU A 114 24.97 9.16 -15.77
CA GLU A 114 24.21 9.17 -17.01
C GLU A 114 23.10 10.23 -16.97
N ALA A 115 22.34 10.32 -15.88
CA ALA A 115 21.32 11.36 -15.73
C ALA A 115 21.89 12.79 -15.74
N VAL A 116 23.08 13.01 -15.15
CA VAL A 116 23.76 14.33 -15.11
C VAL A 116 24.29 14.75 -16.48
N THR A 117 24.79 13.78 -17.25
CA THR A 117 25.39 14.02 -18.58
C THR A 117 24.38 13.95 -19.72
N GLY A 118 23.20 13.38 -19.45
CA GLY A 118 22.12 13.21 -20.41
C GLY A 118 21.35 14.49 -20.76
N PRO A 119 20.29 14.36 -21.58
CA PRO A 119 19.44 15.47 -21.98
C PRO A 119 18.86 16.22 -20.79
N ARG A 120 18.94 17.55 -20.84
CA ARG A 120 18.41 18.44 -19.79
C ARG A 120 17.20 19.17 -20.34
N GLN A 121 16.12 19.16 -19.57
CA GLN A 121 14.98 20.03 -19.83
C GLN A 121 15.03 21.19 -18.85
N PRO A 122 14.99 22.45 -19.30
CA PRO A 122 14.82 23.56 -18.39
C PRO A 122 13.52 23.37 -17.62
N LEU A 123 13.56 23.60 -16.31
CA LEU A 123 12.34 23.65 -15.51
C LEU A 123 11.51 24.83 -16.01
N GLY A 124 10.42 24.52 -16.70
CA GLY A 124 9.46 25.48 -17.22
C GLY A 124 8.07 25.12 -16.74
N GLY A 125 7.23 26.13 -16.59
CA GLY A 125 5.83 25.98 -16.20
C GLY A 125 5.22 27.35 -16.01
N THR A 126 3.93 27.48 -16.28
CA THR A 126 3.17 28.63 -15.82
C THR A 126 3.02 28.48 -14.32
N PRO A 127 3.39 29.47 -13.49
CA PRO A 127 3.12 29.41 -12.07
C PRO A 127 1.60 29.36 -11.89
N GLY A 128 1.07 28.15 -11.70
CA GLY A 128 -0.22 27.99 -11.08
C GLY A 128 -0.16 28.63 -9.70
N PRO A 129 -1.28 29.10 -9.16
CA PRO A 129 -1.26 29.68 -7.85
C PRO A 129 -0.82 28.60 -6.85
N PHE A 130 0.37 28.77 -6.24
CA PHE A 130 0.87 27.87 -5.19
C PHE A 130 -0.11 27.81 -4.00
N ARG A 131 -1.00 28.79 -3.89
CA ARG A 131 -2.14 28.85 -2.99
C ARG A 131 -3.39 29.21 -3.76
N SER A 132 -4.46 28.42 -3.63
CA SER A 132 -5.78 28.79 -4.13
C SER A 132 -6.72 29.09 -2.97
N PRO A 133 -7.53 30.17 -3.00
CA PRO A 133 -8.63 30.35 -2.05
C PRO A 133 -9.56 29.12 -1.99
N ALA A 134 -9.72 28.39 -3.09
CA ALA A 134 -10.50 27.16 -3.13
C ALA A 134 -9.97 26.06 -2.18
N TRP A 135 -8.69 26.08 -1.83
CA TRP A 135 -8.06 25.13 -0.89
C TRP A 135 -8.02 25.66 0.55
N SER A 136 -8.61 26.84 0.81
CA SER A 136 -8.72 27.42 2.14
C SER A 136 -10.04 27.06 2.83
N HIS A 137 -10.95 26.37 2.14
CA HIS A 137 -12.23 25.94 2.68
C HIS A 137 -12.14 24.47 3.04
N ILE A 138 -12.38 24.16 4.31
CA ILE A 138 -12.54 22.78 4.76
C ILE A 138 -13.86 22.28 4.18
N THR A 139 -13.79 21.31 3.28
CA THR A 139 -14.97 20.62 2.75
C THR A 139 -15.80 20.06 3.91
N PRO A 140 -17.04 20.53 4.11
CA PRO A 140 -17.89 19.95 5.12
C PRO A 140 -18.17 18.49 4.76
N HIS A 141 -18.09 17.60 5.74
CA HIS A 141 -18.35 16.18 5.53
C HIS A 141 -19.11 15.63 6.73
N ARG A 142 -20.09 14.75 6.49
CA ARG A 142 -20.84 14.09 7.58
C ARG A 142 -19.92 13.16 8.36
N HIS A 143 -19.09 12.38 7.66
CA HIS A 143 -18.12 11.49 8.26
C HIS A 143 -16.71 11.67 7.70
N HIS A 144 -15.69 11.51 8.55
CA HIS A 144 -14.29 11.34 8.15
C HIS A 144 -13.90 9.89 8.39
N VAL A 145 -13.61 9.16 7.31
CA VAL A 145 -13.32 7.74 7.34
C VAL A 145 -11.83 7.51 7.14
N LEU A 146 -11.15 7.01 8.17
CA LEU A 146 -9.73 6.70 8.13
C LEU A 146 -9.54 5.21 7.82
N VAL A 147 -8.90 4.89 6.71
CA VAL A 147 -8.57 3.51 6.33
C VAL A 147 -7.08 3.28 6.53
N CYS A 148 -6.72 2.37 7.45
CA CYS A 148 -5.31 2.08 7.74
C CYS A 148 -4.68 1.28 6.60
N ARG A 149 -3.68 1.87 5.94
CA ARG A 149 -2.92 1.26 4.84
C ARG A 149 -1.47 1.00 5.24
N GLY A 150 -1.12 1.11 6.53
CA GLY A 150 0.22 0.75 7.02
C GLY A 150 0.58 -0.73 6.75
N PRO A 151 1.85 -1.12 6.86
CA PRO A 151 2.33 -2.42 6.36
C PRO A 151 1.56 -3.64 6.89
N ARG A 152 1.23 -3.68 8.19
CA ARG A 152 0.45 -4.80 8.77
C ARG A 152 -0.98 -4.87 8.25
N CYS A 153 -1.67 -3.75 8.12
CA CYS A 153 -3.02 -3.76 7.59
C CYS A 153 -3.02 -4.09 6.09
N THR A 154 -2.03 -3.63 5.33
CA THR A 154 -1.85 -4.04 3.93
C THR A 154 -1.61 -5.55 3.81
N ALA A 155 -0.76 -6.12 4.66
CA ALA A 155 -0.57 -7.57 4.74
C ALA A 155 -1.87 -8.33 5.07
N TYR A 156 -2.76 -7.72 5.87
CA TYR A 156 -4.09 -8.28 6.19
C TYR A 156 -5.19 -7.93 5.18
N GLY A 157 -4.87 -7.44 3.98
CA GLY A 157 -5.86 -7.20 2.93
C GLY A 157 -6.48 -5.80 2.88
N ALA A 158 -5.87 -4.79 3.54
CA ALA A 158 -6.41 -3.42 3.54
C ALA A 158 -6.55 -2.78 2.14
N ASN A 159 -5.90 -3.32 1.10
CA ASN A 159 -6.03 -2.82 -0.29
C ASN A 159 -7.46 -3.04 -0.78
N GLU A 160 -7.94 -4.27 -0.62
CA GLU A 160 -9.27 -4.71 -1.06
C GLU A 160 -10.36 -4.03 -0.21
N VAL A 161 -10.12 -3.87 1.10
CA VAL A 161 -11.00 -3.10 2.00
C VAL A 161 -11.19 -1.67 1.52
N ALA A 162 -10.10 -0.97 1.19
CA ALA A 162 -10.17 0.41 0.72
C ALA A 162 -10.94 0.53 -0.60
N GLU A 163 -10.62 -0.34 -1.56
CA GLU A 163 -11.30 -0.37 -2.86
C GLU A 163 -12.79 -0.67 -2.73
N ARG A 164 -13.14 -1.69 -1.93
CA ARG A 164 -14.52 -2.12 -1.72
C ARG A 164 -15.34 -1.05 -1.01
N LEU A 165 -14.76 -0.37 -0.02
CA LEU A 165 -15.39 0.76 0.66
C LEU A 165 -15.66 1.91 -0.33
N THR A 166 -14.67 2.35 -1.10
CA THR A 166 -14.83 3.45 -2.08
C THR A 166 -15.87 3.12 -3.14
N ARG A 167 -15.84 1.90 -3.70
CA ARG A 167 -16.86 1.44 -4.66
C ARG A 167 -18.25 1.38 -4.01
N GLY A 168 -18.33 0.94 -2.76
CA GLY A 168 -19.57 0.90 -1.99
C GLY A 168 -20.18 2.29 -1.79
N LEU A 169 -19.36 3.28 -1.42
CA LEU A 169 -19.80 4.68 -1.28
C LEU A 169 -20.34 5.24 -2.60
N ALA A 170 -19.61 5.04 -3.69
CA ALA A 170 -20.03 5.48 -5.02
C ALA A 170 -21.35 4.83 -5.46
N ALA A 171 -21.54 3.53 -5.19
CA ALA A 171 -22.77 2.81 -5.52
C ALA A 171 -24.00 3.33 -4.77
N HIS A 172 -23.81 3.97 -3.61
CA HIS A 172 -24.87 4.60 -2.83
C HIS A 172 -24.99 6.12 -3.10
N GLY A 173 -24.26 6.65 -4.08
CA GLY A 173 -24.28 8.08 -4.42
C GLY A 173 -23.66 8.98 -3.35
N LEU A 174 -22.81 8.44 -2.48
CA LEU A 174 -22.16 9.18 -1.40
C LEU A 174 -20.84 9.80 -1.90
N GLY A 175 -20.71 11.12 -1.78
CA GLY A 175 -19.51 11.86 -2.18
C GLY A 175 -18.66 12.33 -1.00
N ASP A 176 -17.67 13.18 -1.27
CA ASP A 176 -16.76 13.72 -0.25
C ASP A 176 -17.47 14.56 0.83
N GLN A 177 -18.67 15.07 0.53
CA GLN A 177 -19.51 15.79 1.50
C GLN A 177 -20.25 14.84 2.47
N ASP A 178 -20.36 13.56 2.13
CA ASP A 178 -20.98 12.53 2.96
C ASP A 178 -19.93 11.79 3.77
N ALA A 179 -18.89 11.30 3.10
CA ALA A 179 -17.83 10.51 3.70
C ALA A 179 -16.49 10.89 3.07
N LEU A 180 -15.73 11.74 3.75
CA LEU A 180 -14.36 12.04 3.36
C LEU A 180 -13.48 10.84 3.72
N VAL A 181 -13.02 10.08 2.73
CA VAL A 181 -12.15 8.92 2.95
C VAL A 181 -10.69 9.36 2.92
N THR A 182 -9.90 8.94 3.93
CA THR A 182 -8.46 9.20 3.99
C THR A 182 -7.72 7.90 4.24
N ALA A 183 -6.84 7.54 3.29
CA ALA A 183 -5.84 6.51 3.49
C ALA A 183 -4.80 7.00 4.51
N THR A 184 -4.53 6.21 5.54
CA THR A 184 -3.59 6.57 6.60
C THR A 184 -2.43 5.58 6.70
N GLY A 185 -1.36 6.00 7.36
CA GLY A 185 -0.32 5.10 7.86
C GLY A 185 -0.83 4.20 9.00
N CYS A 186 0.08 3.67 9.82
CA CYS A 186 -0.29 2.82 10.95
C CYS A 186 -1.15 3.56 11.99
N LEU A 187 -2.34 3.04 12.29
CA LEU A 187 -3.24 3.53 13.36
C LEU A 187 -3.00 2.92 14.75
N PHE A 188 -1.94 2.09 14.90
CA PHE A 188 -1.44 1.43 16.13
C PHE A 188 -1.92 0.00 16.45
N PRO A 189 -3.21 -0.31 16.69
CA PRO A 189 -3.63 -1.63 17.19
C PRO A 189 -3.67 -2.67 16.07
N CYS A 190 -2.51 -2.92 15.46
CA CYS A 190 -2.42 -3.67 14.22
C CYS A 190 -2.81 -5.15 14.36
N ASN A 191 -2.82 -5.72 15.57
CA ASN A 191 -3.33 -7.08 15.78
C ASN A 191 -4.84 -7.19 15.48
N LEU A 192 -5.52 -6.05 15.35
CA LEU A 192 -6.92 -5.92 14.99
C LEU A 192 -7.10 -5.47 13.53
N GLY A 193 -6.04 -5.45 12.72
CA GLY A 193 -6.10 -4.99 11.33
C GLY A 193 -6.79 -5.98 10.37
N PRO A 194 -7.25 -5.52 9.18
CA PRO A 194 -7.33 -4.13 8.72
C PRO A 194 -8.25 -3.26 9.58
N LEU A 195 -7.94 -1.97 9.67
CA LEU A 195 -8.67 -1.01 10.51
C LEU A 195 -9.37 0.05 9.64
N VAL A 196 -10.64 0.31 9.96
CA VAL A 196 -11.40 1.45 9.45
C VAL A 196 -11.99 2.21 10.64
N VAL A 197 -11.75 3.52 10.71
CA VAL A 197 -12.27 4.39 11.78
C VAL A 197 -13.22 5.41 11.18
N VAL A 198 -14.40 5.55 11.78
CA VAL A 198 -15.42 6.51 11.33
C VAL A 198 -15.61 7.58 12.40
N HIS A 199 -15.27 8.82 12.05
CA HIS A 199 -15.57 10.02 12.82
C HIS A 199 -16.77 10.77 12.23
N PRO A 200 -17.56 11.51 13.04
CA PRO A 200 -17.36 11.79 14.47
C PRO A 200 -17.79 10.66 15.42
N ASP A 201 -18.38 9.58 14.91
CA ASP A 201 -18.97 8.50 15.71
C ASP A 201 -17.98 7.75 16.62
N ASP A 202 -16.67 7.93 16.41
CA ASP A 202 -15.56 7.26 17.11
C ASP A 202 -15.71 5.72 17.10
N VAL A 203 -16.25 5.19 16.00
CA VAL A 203 -16.43 3.75 15.79
C VAL A 203 -15.19 3.18 15.12
N TRP A 204 -14.65 2.13 15.73
CA TRP A 204 -13.51 1.37 15.22
C TRP A 204 -13.99 0.03 14.67
N TYR A 205 -13.77 -0.16 13.37
CA TYR A 205 -13.92 -1.45 12.71
C TYR A 205 -12.56 -2.14 12.65
N GLU A 206 -12.55 -3.36 13.15
CA GLU A 206 -11.38 -4.23 13.25
C GLU A 206 -11.60 -5.49 12.42
N ARG A 207 -10.49 -6.07 11.94
CA ARG A 207 -10.44 -7.24 11.06
C ARG A 207 -11.37 -7.07 9.87
N VAL A 208 -11.35 -5.86 9.29
CA VAL A 208 -12.25 -5.53 8.19
C VAL A 208 -11.87 -6.34 6.97
N ASP A 209 -12.83 -7.08 6.43
CA ASP A 209 -12.77 -7.76 5.14
C ASP A 209 -13.62 -7.00 4.09
N PRO A 210 -13.61 -7.42 2.81
CA PRO A 210 -14.41 -6.75 1.78
C PRO A 210 -15.92 -6.74 2.07
N ASP A 211 -16.47 -7.76 2.72
CA ASP A 211 -17.90 -7.83 3.02
C ASP A 211 -18.28 -6.81 4.10
N LEU A 212 -17.52 -6.75 5.20
CA LEU A 212 -17.68 -5.74 6.24
C LEU A 212 -17.44 -4.33 5.68
N ALA A 213 -16.47 -4.15 4.78
CA ALA A 213 -16.25 -2.86 4.10
C ALA A 213 -17.48 -2.40 3.31
N GLY A 214 -18.15 -3.34 2.61
CA GLY A 214 -19.42 -3.08 1.93
C GLY A 214 -20.53 -2.68 2.89
N ARG A 215 -20.67 -3.39 4.02
CA ARG A 215 -21.65 -3.08 5.07
C ARG A 215 -21.38 -1.74 5.74
N ILE A 216 -20.12 -1.37 5.97
CA ILE A 216 -19.75 -0.04 6.49
C ILE A 216 -20.22 1.06 5.52
N ALA A 217 -20.02 0.87 4.21
CA ALA A 217 -20.50 1.84 3.21
C ALA A 217 -22.03 1.96 3.20
N GLU A 218 -22.75 0.84 3.16
CA GLU A 218 -24.22 0.82 3.06
C GLU A 218 -24.89 1.23 4.38
N GLU A 219 -24.59 0.53 5.48
CA GLU A 219 -25.29 0.67 6.75
C GLU A 219 -24.81 1.90 7.52
N HIS A 220 -23.50 1.99 7.76
CA HIS A 220 -22.97 3.06 8.61
C HIS A 220 -22.96 4.39 7.87
N LEU A 221 -22.26 4.44 6.74
CA LEU A 221 -22.06 5.70 6.03
C LEU A 221 -23.30 6.10 5.23
N GLY A 222 -24.03 5.14 4.66
CA GLY A 222 -25.26 5.40 3.89
C GLY A 222 -26.51 5.62 4.75
N ARG A 223 -26.72 4.83 5.81
CA ARG A 223 -27.93 4.91 6.65
C ARG A 223 -27.70 5.52 8.03
N GLY A 224 -26.47 5.89 8.37
CA GLY A 224 -26.13 6.48 9.68
C GLY A 224 -26.19 5.48 10.84
N ARG A 225 -26.13 4.17 10.57
CA ARG A 225 -26.22 3.12 11.60
C ARG A 225 -24.95 2.28 11.62
N PRO A 226 -24.12 2.34 12.68
CA PRO A 226 -22.95 1.49 12.81
C PRO A 226 -23.29 0.02 12.59
N VAL A 227 -22.41 -0.69 11.87
CA VAL A 227 -22.59 -2.11 11.58
C VAL A 227 -22.59 -2.88 12.90
N ASP A 228 -23.50 -3.83 13.06
CA ASP A 228 -23.66 -4.66 14.26
C ASP A 228 -23.83 -3.86 15.57
N ASP A 229 -24.44 -2.66 15.49
CA ASP A 229 -24.63 -1.74 16.62
C ASP A 229 -23.34 -1.43 17.38
N ARG A 230 -22.19 -1.42 16.67
CA ARG A 230 -20.90 -1.08 17.25
C ARG A 230 -20.95 0.27 17.95
N ARG A 231 -20.47 0.28 19.19
CA ARG A 231 -20.45 1.46 20.05
C ARG A 231 -19.19 2.29 19.77
N PRO A 232 -19.26 3.61 20.01
CA PRO A 232 -18.08 4.45 20.07
C PRO A 232 -17.05 3.86 21.04
N ARG A 233 -15.77 4.03 20.73
CA ARG A 233 -14.68 3.59 21.59
C ARG A 233 -14.87 4.18 23.00
N SER A 234 -14.92 3.31 24.01
CA SER A 234 -14.90 3.75 25.41
C SER A 234 -13.54 4.40 25.71
N ARG A 235 -13.54 5.61 26.29
CA ARG A 235 -12.32 6.14 26.90
C ARG A 235 -11.92 5.19 28.05
N PRO A 236 -10.64 4.79 28.14
CA PRO A 236 -10.17 3.96 29.24
C PRO A 236 -10.36 4.66 30.59
#